data_AF-I2Q8X7-F1
#
_entry.id   AF-I2Q8X7-F1
#
_cell.length_a   1.000
_cell.length_b   1.000
_cell.length_c   1.000
_cell.angle_alpha   90.00
_cell.angle_beta   90.00
_cell.angle_gamma   90.00
#
_symmetry.space_group_name_H-M   'P 1'
#
loop_
_entity.id
_entity.type
_entity.pdbx_description
1 polymer ?
#
loop_
_entity_poly.entity_id
_entity_poly.type
_entity_poly.pdbx_seq_one_letter_code
_entity_poly.pdbx_strand_id
1 'polypeptide(L)'
;MAPLTKKPAEMFIVPSLSDASPDHRALVEKQTELQTRYSELRAERAKLQHEIEAEEAAGKQRIAPEVARLLGDPIDSVTALSNRHREVAVEMGHIEVAQETLRRRLSEARNGASKAVCDSVRGEYQRRLGVMCKLLTEVETARHSLDELLDDLDREDVAKSYLRPVIPHFLGDRRDGRVSYFLREVAENGHNV
;
A
#
# COMPACT_ATOMS: atom_id res chain seq x y z
N MET A 1 -31.64 -33.85 6.97
CA MET A 1 -31.40 -33.04 5.76
C MET A 1 -29.91 -32.82 5.63
N ALA A 2 -29.32 -33.23 4.52
CA ALA A 2 -27.87 -33.12 4.29
C ALA A 2 -27.46 -31.65 4.10
N PRO A 3 -26.35 -31.18 4.72
CA PRO A 3 -25.84 -29.85 4.45
C PRO A 3 -25.22 -29.83 3.05
N LEU A 4 -25.81 -29.03 2.15
CA LEU A 4 -25.22 -28.71 0.87
C LEU A 4 -23.92 -27.94 1.13
N THR A 5 -22.80 -28.63 1.08
CA THR A 5 -21.46 -28.02 1.10
C THR A 5 -21.32 -27.16 -0.16
N LYS A 6 -21.63 -25.88 -0.05
CA LYS A 6 -21.26 -24.87 -1.06
C LYS A 6 -19.75 -24.95 -1.24
N LYS A 7 -19.34 -25.24 -2.47
CA LYS A 7 -17.95 -25.15 -2.94
C LYS A 7 -17.39 -23.79 -2.48
N PRO A 8 -16.22 -23.73 -1.84
CA PRO A 8 -15.66 -22.45 -1.40
C PRO A 8 -15.48 -21.58 -2.65
N ALA A 9 -16.16 -20.44 -2.68
CA ALA A 9 -15.95 -19.45 -3.72
C ALA A 9 -14.46 -19.12 -3.73
N GLU A 10 -13.81 -19.25 -4.89
CA GLU A 10 -12.41 -18.89 -5.05
C GLU A 10 -12.18 -17.50 -4.47
N MET A 11 -11.22 -17.39 -3.56
CA MET A 11 -10.94 -16.14 -2.86
C MET A 11 -10.46 -15.13 -3.90
N PHE A 12 -11.31 -14.14 -4.23
CA PHE A 12 -10.93 -13.07 -5.15
C PHE A 12 -9.71 -12.32 -4.59
N ILE A 13 -8.63 -12.27 -5.38
CA ILE A 13 -7.38 -11.61 -5.02
C ILE A 13 -7.35 -10.24 -5.70
N VAL A 14 -7.16 -9.19 -4.91
CA VAL A 14 -6.97 -7.83 -5.42
C VAL A 14 -5.56 -7.75 -6.04
N PRO A 15 -5.42 -7.33 -7.31
CA PRO A 15 -4.11 -7.14 -7.93
C PRO A 15 -3.27 -6.10 -7.19
N SER A 16 -1.95 -6.29 -7.16
CA SER A 16 -1.06 -5.26 -6.63
C SER A 16 -0.94 -4.08 -7.62
N LEU A 17 -0.46 -2.92 -7.13
CA LEU A 17 -0.23 -1.76 -7.99
C LEU A 17 0.78 -2.03 -9.10
N SER A 18 1.80 -2.86 -8.80
CA SER A 18 2.81 -3.27 -9.78
C SER A 18 2.25 -4.25 -10.80
N ASP A 19 1.21 -5.02 -10.48
CA ASP A 19 0.53 -5.89 -11.44
C ASP A 19 -0.38 -5.09 -12.37
N ALA A 20 -1.06 -4.07 -11.81
CA ALA A 20 -2.02 -3.25 -12.53
C ALA A 20 -1.40 -2.15 -13.40
N SER A 21 -0.16 -1.73 -13.14
CA SER A 21 0.52 -0.69 -13.91
C SER A 21 1.99 -1.05 -14.20
N PRO A 22 2.37 -1.21 -15.49
CA PRO A 22 3.76 -1.46 -15.86
C PRO A 22 4.67 -0.26 -15.53
N ASP A 23 4.15 0.97 -15.62
CA ASP A 23 4.90 2.18 -15.29
C ASP A 23 5.24 2.24 -13.80
N HIS A 24 4.27 1.91 -12.93
CA HIS A 24 4.51 1.83 -11.49
C HIS A 24 5.52 0.72 -11.16
N ARG A 25 5.42 -0.44 -11.81
CA ARG A 25 6.36 -1.54 -11.65
C ARG A 25 7.78 -1.12 -12.02
N ALA A 26 7.98 -0.50 -13.18
CA ALA A 26 9.29 -0.05 -13.64
C ALA A 26 9.93 0.97 -12.69
N LEU A 27 9.12 1.87 -12.10
CA LEU A 27 9.61 2.82 -11.10
C LEU A 27 10.02 2.13 -9.79
N VAL A 28 9.27 1.13 -9.33
CA VAL A 28 9.63 0.33 -8.15
C VAL A 28 10.91 -0.46 -8.40
N GLU A 29 11.03 -1.11 -9.55
CA GLU A 29 12.25 -1.82 -9.95
C GLU A 29 13.46 -0.88 -9.96
N LYS A 30 13.31 0.32 -10.56
CA LYS A 30 14.39 1.32 -10.57
C LYS A 30 14.74 1.84 -9.18
N GLN A 31 13.77 1.94 -8.27
CA GLN A 31 14.03 2.27 -6.87
C GLN A 31 14.90 1.21 -6.20
N THR A 32 14.57 -0.07 -6.41
CA THR A 32 15.33 -1.18 -5.83
C THR A 32 16.75 -1.27 -6.39
N GLU A 33 16.92 -0.99 -7.68
CA GLU A 33 18.24 -0.91 -8.34
C GLU A 33 19.10 0.19 -7.72
N LEU A 34 18.56 1.41 -7.60
CA LEU A 34 19.28 2.54 -7.01
C LEU A 34 19.61 2.31 -5.52
N GLN A 35 18.71 1.69 -4.77
CA GLN A 35 18.96 1.35 -3.37
C GLN A 35 20.08 0.31 -3.23
N THR A 36 20.12 -0.68 -4.11
CA THR A 36 21.18 -1.69 -4.14
C THR A 36 22.52 -1.04 -4.46
N ARG A 37 22.56 -0.21 -5.52
CA ARG A 37 23.75 0.53 -5.91
C ARG A 37 24.27 1.45 -4.79
N TYR A 38 23.37 2.14 -4.09
CA TYR A 38 23.74 2.98 -2.96
C TYR A 38 24.40 2.17 -1.83
N SER A 39 23.85 1.00 -1.50
CA SER A 39 24.43 0.10 -0.50
C SER A 39 25.82 -0.41 -0.90
N GLU A 40 26.02 -0.74 -2.17
CA GLU A 40 27.33 -1.13 -2.71
C GLU A 40 28.36 -0.01 -2.58
N LEU A 41 28.02 1.20 -3.02
CA LEU A 41 28.90 2.37 -2.93
C LEU A 41 29.19 2.74 -1.48
N ARG A 42 28.22 2.59 -0.56
CA ARG A 42 28.44 2.80 0.87
C ARG A 42 29.46 1.80 1.42
N ALA A 43 29.40 0.54 1.00
CA ALA A 43 30.37 -0.48 1.40
C ALA A 43 31.76 -0.20 0.79
N GLU A 44 31.81 0.22 -0.48
CA GLU A 44 33.05 0.63 -1.15
C GLU A 44 33.70 1.81 -0.43
N ARG A 45 32.91 2.84 -0.09
CA ARG A 45 33.38 4.02 0.64
C ARG A 45 34.00 3.66 1.99
N ALA A 46 33.37 2.75 2.74
CA ALA A 46 33.90 2.29 4.02
C ALA A 46 35.23 1.55 3.86
N LYS A 47 35.38 0.73 2.81
CA LYS A 47 36.65 0.06 2.48
C LYS A 47 37.75 1.05 2.13
N LEU A 48 37.45 2.00 1.24
CA LEU A 48 38.41 3.05 0.83
C LEU A 48 38.86 3.88 2.03
N GLN A 49 37.96 4.21 2.95
CA GLN A 49 38.31 4.93 4.18
C GLN A 49 39.30 4.13 5.03
N HIS A 50 39.07 2.83 5.22
CA HIS A 50 40.00 1.97 5.95
C HIS A 50 41.35 1.81 5.26
N GLU A 51 41.38 1.71 3.93
CA GLU A 51 42.62 1.62 3.15
C GLU A 51 43.43 2.93 3.25
N ILE A 52 42.77 4.09 3.18
CA ILE A 52 43.41 5.39 3.39
C ILE A 52 44.03 5.46 4.78
N GLU A 53 43.27 5.15 5.83
CA GLU A 53 43.75 5.18 7.21
C GLU A 53 44.93 4.22 7.43
N ALA A 54 44.89 3.02 6.83
CA ALA A 54 45.97 2.04 6.92
C ALA A 54 47.25 2.53 6.21
N GLU A 55 47.11 3.14 5.03
CA GLU A 55 48.26 3.71 4.31
C GLU A 55 48.83 4.95 4.99
N GLU A 56 47.99 5.79 5.59
CA GLU A 56 48.43 6.94 6.40
C GLU A 56 49.19 6.48 7.65
N ALA A 57 48.71 5.43 8.33
CA ALA A 57 49.39 4.84 9.48
C ALA A 57 50.71 4.14 9.12
N ALA A 58 50.87 3.66 7.88
CA ALA A 58 52.10 3.03 7.40
C ALA A 58 53.26 4.02 7.14
N GLY A 59 53.03 5.34 7.27
CA GLY A 59 54.10 6.34 7.28
C GLY A 59 54.84 6.54 5.96
N LYS A 60 54.27 6.14 4.82
CA LYS A 60 54.86 6.40 3.49
C LYS A 60 54.98 7.93 3.28
N GLN A 61 56.15 8.40 2.88
CA GLN A 61 56.41 9.81 2.61
C GLN A 61 55.50 10.32 1.49
N ARG A 62 54.66 11.30 1.82
CA ARG A 62 53.76 11.98 0.87
C ARG A 62 54.56 12.84 -0.08
N ILE A 63 54.90 12.31 -1.26
CA ILE A 63 55.44 13.11 -2.35
C ILE A 63 54.24 13.69 -3.11
N ALA A 64 54.24 15.00 -3.32
CA ALA A 64 53.18 15.64 -4.11
C ALA A 64 53.09 14.99 -5.50
N PRO A 65 51.89 14.70 -6.04
CA PRO A 65 51.72 13.94 -7.28
C PRO A 65 52.40 14.58 -8.50
N GLU A 66 52.50 15.91 -8.54
CA GLU A 66 53.28 16.67 -9.55
C GLU A 66 54.79 16.37 -9.46
N VAL A 67 55.31 16.21 -8.25
CA VAL A 67 56.72 15.92 -7.98
C VAL A 67 57.04 14.45 -8.26
N ALA A 68 56.17 13.51 -7.85
CA ALA A 68 56.31 12.09 -8.19
C ALA A 68 56.32 11.87 -9.71
N ARG A 69 55.45 12.59 -10.43
CA ARG A 69 55.39 12.56 -11.90
C ARG A 69 56.63 13.15 -12.58
N LEU A 70 57.29 14.14 -11.96
CA LEU A 70 58.57 14.69 -12.41
C LEU A 70 59.76 13.79 -12.08
N LEU A 71 59.69 13.03 -10.98
CA LEU A 71 60.73 12.10 -10.53
C LEU A 71 60.61 10.70 -11.17
N GLY A 72 59.50 10.40 -11.85
CA GLY A 72 59.22 9.08 -12.42
C GLY A 72 58.75 8.04 -11.39
N ASP A 73 58.45 8.48 -10.17
CA ASP A 73 57.94 7.65 -9.09
C ASP A 73 56.43 7.36 -9.28
N PRO A 74 55.94 6.19 -8.84
CA PRO A 74 54.51 5.90 -8.88
C PRO A 74 53.72 6.92 -8.05
N ILE A 75 52.55 7.33 -8.57
CA ILE A 75 51.63 8.24 -7.88
C ILE A 75 51.31 7.68 -6.50
N ASP A 76 51.38 8.53 -5.48
CA ASP A 76 51.10 8.19 -4.09
C ASP A 76 49.72 7.51 -3.97
N SER A 77 49.72 6.28 -3.46
CA SER A 77 48.55 5.40 -3.41
C SER A 77 47.41 6.00 -2.57
N VAL A 78 47.74 6.80 -1.55
CA VAL A 78 46.79 7.57 -0.74
C VAL A 78 46.02 8.60 -1.58
N THR A 79 46.68 9.24 -2.55
CA THR A 79 46.05 10.25 -3.41
C THR A 79 45.05 9.61 -4.37
N ALA A 80 45.39 8.44 -4.92
CA ALA A 80 44.49 7.67 -5.78
C ALA A 80 43.26 7.17 -5.01
N LEU A 81 43.45 6.62 -3.80
CA LEU A 81 42.36 6.18 -2.92
C LEU A 81 41.45 7.35 -2.51
N SER A 82 42.05 8.51 -2.18
CA SER A 82 41.30 9.73 -1.82
C SER A 82 40.44 10.26 -2.97
N ASN A 83 40.96 10.21 -4.21
CA ASN A 83 40.19 10.59 -5.39
C ASN A 83 39.01 9.64 -5.61
N ARG A 84 39.23 8.32 -5.50
CA ARG A 84 38.16 7.33 -5.60
C ARG A 84 37.10 7.51 -4.51
N HIS A 85 37.52 7.78 -3.27
CA HIS A 85 36.60 8.04 -2.16
C HIS A 85 35.71 9.28 -2.43
N ARG A 86 36.26 10.34 -3.04
CA ARG A 86 35.48 11.51 -3.46
C ARG A 86 34.51 11.20 -4.59
N GLU A 87 34.93 10.44 -5.61
CA GLU A 87 34.06 10.00 -6.71
C GLU A 87 32.85 9.20 -6.20
N VAL A 88 33.10 8.23 -5.32
CA VAL A 88 32.04 7.42 -4.69
C VAL A 88 31.08 8.31 -3.89
N ALA A 89 31.59 9.29 -3.14
CA ALA A 89 30.74 10.23 -2.40
C ALA A 89 29.86 11.09 -3.33
N VAL A 90 30.38 11.51 -4.48
CA VAL A 90 29.61 12.25 -5.50
C VAL A 90 28.53 11.35 -6.13
N GLU A 91 28.87 10.11 -6.49
CA GLU A 91 27.91 9.15 -7.05
C GLU A 91 26.77 8.84 -6.06
N MET A 92 27.10 8.68 -4.77
CA MET A 92 26.08 8.54 -3.70
C MET A 92 25.15 9.76 -3.63
N GLY A 93 25.69 10.97 -3.70
CA GLY A 93 24.88 12.20 -3.71
C GLY A 93 23.95 12.28 -4.93
N HIS A 94 24.41 11.87 -6.12
CA HIS A 94 23.56 11.78 -7.30
C HIS A 94 22.43 10.76 -7.13
N ILE A 95 22.71 9.61 -6.51
CA ILE A 95 21.69 8.58 -6.25
C ILE A 95 20.64 9.09 -5.27
N GLU A 96 21.02 9.84 -4.23
CA GLU A 96 20.06 10.43 -3.29
C GLU A 96 19.09 11.39 -3.99
N VAL A 97 19.61 12.27 -4.85
CA VAL A 97 18.78 13.19 -5.67
C VAL A 97 17.88 12.41 -6.63
N ALA A 98 18.40 11.35 -7.25
CA ALA A 98 17.63 10.48 -8.13
C ALA A 98 16.50 9.75 -7.37
N GLN A 99 16.76 9.26 -6.16
CA GLN A 99 15.77 8.63 -5.30
C GLN A 99 14.65 9.59 -4.91
N GLU A 100 14.97 10.84 -4.58
CA GLU A 100 13.97 11.86 -4.26
C GLU A 100 13.07 12.17 -5.47
N THR A 101 13.68 12.30 -6.65
CA THR A 101 12.95 12.48 -7.91
C THR A 101 12.03 11.30 -8.19
N LEU A 102 12.51 10.08 -7.93
CA LEU A 102 11.77 8.84 -8.15
C LEU A 102 10.59 8.69 -7.16
N ARG A 103 10.74 9.12 -5.90
CA ARG A 103 9.63 9.17 -4.92
C ARG A 103 8.48 10.04 -5.42
N ARG A 104 8.78 11.22 -5.97
CA ARG A 104 7.74 12.09 -6.54
C ARG A 104 7.02 11.40 -7.71
N ARG A 105 7.77 10.80 -8.64
CA ARG A 105 7.21 10.07 -9.78
C ARG A 105 6.37 8.87 -9.36
N LEU A 106 6.79 8.12 -8.33
CA LEU A 106 6.01 7.03 -7.76
C LEU A 106 4.68 7.50 -7.19
N SER A 107 4.67 8.65 -6.48
CA SER A 107 3.44 9.25 -5.96
C SER A 107 2.46 9.60 -7.08
N GLU A 108 2.96 10.18 -8.17
CA GLU A 108 2.15 10.50 -9.36
C GLU A 108 1.63 9.23 -10.06
N ALA A 109 2.50 8.24 -10.26
CA ALA A 109 2.14 6.96 -10.90
C ALA A 109 1.17 6.12 -10.04
N ARG A 110 1.21 6.26 -8.72
CA ARG A 110 0.33 5.55 -7.78
C ARG A 110 -1.14 5.82 -8.07
N ASN A 111 -1.52 7.04 -8.45
CA ASN A 111 -2.91 7.38 -8.75
C ASN A 111 -3.42 6.62 -9.97
N GLY A 112 -2.60 6.55 -11.04
CA GLY A 112 -2.90 5.78 -12.24
C GLY A 112 -3.01 4.28 -11.97
N ALA A 113 -2.04 3.73 -11.22
CA ALA A 113 -2.07 2.32 -10.81
C ALA A 113 -3.28 2.00 -9.91
N SER A 114 -3.62 2.89 -8.96
CA SER A 114 -4.77 2.70 -8.07
C SER A 114 -6.08 2.69 -8.84
N LYS A 115 -6.22 3.57 -9.84
CA LYS A 115 -7.37 3.56 -10.74
C LYS A 115 -7.49 2.24 -11.49
N ALA A 116 -6.40 1.74 -12.07
CA ALA A 116 -6.40 0.45 -12.77
C ALA A 116 -6.80 -0.73 -11.86
N VAL A 117 -6.31 -0.75 -10.61
CA VAL A 117 -6.75 -1.74 -9.61
C VAL A 117 -8.25 -1.59 -9.34
N CYS A 118 -8.73 -0.39 -9.01
CA CYS A 118 -10.16 -0.16 -8.77
C CYS A 118 -11.04 -0.57 -9.96
N ASP A 119 -10.58 -0.32 -11.18
CA ASP A 119 -11.28 -0.75 -12.40
C ASP A 119 -11.37 -2.27 -12.48
N SER A 120 -10.30 -2.99 -12.15
CA SER A 120 -10.29 -4.46 -12.13
C SER A 120 -11.17 -5.07 -11.03
N VAL A 121 -11.30 -4.40 -9.88
CA VAL A 121 -12.07 -4.89 -8.73
C VAL A 121 -13.54 -4.48 -8.80
N ARG A 122 -13.90 -3.50 -9.65
CA ARG A 122 -15.24 -2.91 -9.72
C ARG A 122 -16.36 -3.96 -9.85
N GLY A 123 -16.19 -4.95 -10.72
CA GLY A 123 -17.21 -5.99 -10.93
C GLY A 123 -17.45 -6.85 -9.68
N GLU A 124 -16.38 -7.24 -8.99
CA GLU A 124 -16.47 -8.00 -7.74
C GLU A 124 -17.05 -7.15 -6.60
N TYR A 125 -16.65 -5.89 -6.51
CA TYR A 125 -17.22 -4.93 -5.56
C TYR A 125 -18.73 -4.79 -5.75
N GLN A 126 -19.19 -4.56 -6.98
CA GLN A 126 -20.61 -4.47 -7.31
C GLN A 126 -21.36 -5.76 -6.96
N ARG A 127 -20.78 -6.93 -7.26
CA ARG A 127 -21.38 -8.22 -6.89
C ARG A 127 -21.57 -8.35 -5.38
N ARG A 128 -20.54 -8.03 -4.59
CA ARG A 128 -20.61 -8.11 -3.11
C ARG A 128 -21.56 -7.08 -2.53
N LEU A 129 -21.54 -5.86 -3.06
CA LEU A 129 -22.45 -4.78 -2.67
C LEU A 129 -23.90 -5.17 -2.96
N GLY A 130 -24.19 -5.75 -4.12
CA GLY A 130 -25.53 -6.24 -4.46
C GLY A 130 -26.05 -7.33 -3.53
N VAL A 131 -25.19 -8.28 -3.13
CA VAL A 131 -25.57 -9.27 -2.11
C VAL A 131 -25.89 -8.60 -0.78
N MET A 132 -25.11 -7.61 -0.36
CA MET A 132 -25.36 -6.88 0.89
C MET A 132 -26.68 -6.08 0.82
N CYS A 133 -26.91 -5.33 -0.26
CA CYS A 133 -28.15 -4.57 -0.46
C CYS A 133 -29.38 -5.48 -0.44
N LYS A 134 -29.32 -6.64 -1.12
CA LYS A 134 -30.38 -7.64 -1.08
C LYS A 134 -30.68 -8.12 0.35
N LEU A 135 -29.64 -8.50 1.10
CA LEU A 135 -29.80 -8.98 2.47
C LEU A 135 -30.34 -7.90 3.40
N LEU A 136 -29.93 -6.65 3.22
CA LEU A 136 -30.46 -5.53 4.01
C LEU A 136 -31.95 -5.31 3.75
N THR A 137 -32.41 -5.42 2.50
CA THR A 137 -33.84 -5.36 2.17
C THR A 137 -34.63 -6.51 2.82
N GLU A 138 -34.08 -7.72 2.81
CA GLU A 138 -34.68 -8.88 3.49
C GLU A 138 -34.74 -8.66 5.01
N VAL A 139 -33.68 -8.12 5.61
CA VAL A 139 -33.63 -7.77 7.05
C VAL A 139 -34.66 -6.70 7.40
N GLU A 140 -34.80 -5.66 6.58
CA GLU A 140 -35.79 -4.61 6.80
C GLU A 140 -37.22 -5.16 6.76
N THR A 141 -37.48 -6.08 5.82
CA THR A 141 -38.78 -6.76 5.72
C THR A 141 -39.05 -7.63 6.96
N ALA A 142 -38.06 -8.41 7.41
CA ALA A 142 -38.17 -9.24 8.60
C ALA A 142 -38.36 -8.40 9.88
N ARG A 143 -37.67 -7.26 9.96
CA ARG A 143 -37.81 -6.30 11.05
C ARG A 143 -39.23 -5.71 11.09
N HIS A 144 -39.78 -5.32 9.94
CA HIS A 144 -41.15 -4.81 9.85
C HIS A 144 -42.17 -5.85 10.34
N SER A 145 -42.04 -7.10 9.88
CA SER A 145 -42.93 -8.19 10.31
C SER A 145 -42.84 -8.48 11.81
N LEU A 146 -41.64 -8.39 12.41
CA LEU A 146 -41.47 -8.53 13.85
C LEU A 146 -42.13 -7.37 14.62
N ASP A 147 -41.93 -6.14 14.17
CA ASP A 147 -42.53 -4.95 14.79
C ASP A 147 -44.06 -4.98 14.69
N GLU A 148 -44.63 -5.45 13.57
CA GLU A 148 -46.07 -5.65 13.40
C GLU A 148 -46.64 -6.64 14.42
N LEU A 149 -45.97 -7.77 14.66
CA LEU A 149 -46.39 -8.72 15.70
C LEU A 149 -46.37 -8.08 17.10
N LEU A 150 -45.35 -7.28 17.41
CA LEU A 150 -45.27 -6.60 18.70
C LEU A 150 -46.35 -5.52 18.84
N ASP A 151 -46.66 -4.79 17.77
CA ASP A 151 -47.76 -3.83 17.71
C ASP A 151 -49.12 -4.51 17.88
N ASP A 152 -49.32 -5.70 17.31
CA ASP A 152 -50.57 -6.47 17.45
C ASP A 152 -50.78 -6.93 18.90
N LEU A 153 -49.71 -7.36 19.59
CA LEU A 153 -49.79 -7.68 21.01
C LEU A 153 -50.14 -6.44 21.86
N ASP A 154 -49.55 -5.28 21.55
CA ASP A 154 -49.89 -4.04 22.22
C ASP A 154 -51.34 -3.63 21.95
N ARG A 155 -51.85 -3.85 20.73
CA ARG A 155 -53.22 -3.53 20.34
C ARG A 155 -54.26 -4.38 21.08
N GLU A 156 -53.97 -5.66 21.28
CA GLU A 156 -54.82 -6.60 22.00
C GLU A 156 -54.58 -6.56 23.54
N ASP A 157 -53.83 -5.58 24.03
CA ASP A 157 -53.46 -5.40 25.45
C ASP A 157 -52.79 -6.65 26.07
N VAL A 158 -52.05 -7.40 25.25
CA VAL A 158 -51.33 -8.60 25.66
C VAL A 158 -49.98 -8.21 26.24
N ALA A 159 -49.68 -8.68 27.45
CA ALA A 159 -48.41 -8.43 28.13
C ALA A 159 -47.23 -9.08 27.39
N LYS A 160 -46.61 -8.35 26.45
CA LYS A 160 -45.44 -8.82 25.67
C LYS A 160 -44.18 -9.08 26.50
N SER A 161 -44.15 -8.67 27.78
CA SER A 161 -43.03 -8.94 28.70
C SER A 161 -42.73 -10.43 28.86
N TYR A 162 -43.73 -11.30 28.70
CA TYR A 162 -43.55 -12.75 28.72
C TYR A 162 -42.72 -13.28 27.53
N LEU A 163 -42.71 -12.59 26.40
CA LEU A 163 -41.90 -12.95 25.23
C LEU A 163 -40.44 -12.51 25.36
N ARG A 164 -40.13 -11.58 26.27
CA ARG A 164 -38.82 -10.94 26.40
C ARG A 164 -38.29 -10.48 25.03
N PRO A 165 -39.01 -9.56 24.35
CA PRO A 165 -38.75 -9.24 22.96
C PRO A 165 -37.33 -8.70 22.77
N VAL A 166 -36.66 -9.19 21.72
CA VAL A 166 -35.35 -8.72 21.30
C VAL A 166 -35.54 -7.79 20.11
N ILE A 167 -35.22 -6.51 20.29
CA ILE A 167 -35.41 -5.48 19.26
C ILE A 167 -34.02 -5.09 18.70
N PRO A 168 -33.82 -5.15 17.37
CA PRO A 168 -32.54 -4.82 16.74
C PRO A 168 -32.31 -3.30 16.66
N HIS A 169 -32.13 -2.63 17.80
CA HIS A 169 -32.00 -1.16 17.89
C HIS A 169 -30.86 -0.56 17.05
N PHE A 170 -29.85 -1.35 16.66
CA PHE A 170 -28.76 -0.89 15.79
C PHE A 170 -29.26 -0.50 14.39
N LEU A 171 -30.40 -1.04 13.95
CA LEU A 171 -31.06 -0.67 12.69
C LEU A 171 -31.87 0.62 12.78
N GLY A 172 -31.96 1.24 13.96
CA GLY A 172 -32.80 2.42 14.21
C GLY A 172 -34.26 2.06 14.47
N ASP A 173 -35.10 3.09 14.60
CA ASP A 173 -36.55 2.92 14.62
C ASP A 173 -37.06 2.55 13.23
N ARG A 174 -38.21 1.87 13.15
CA ARG A 174 -38.87 1.57 11.89
C ARG A 174 -39.17 2.79 11.02
N ARG A 175 -39.31 3.95 11.65
CA ARG A 175 -39.59 5.23 11.00
C ARG A 175 -38.32 5.94 10.52
N ASP A 176 -37.15 5.54 11.02
CA ASP A 176 -35.88 6.17 10.67
C ASP A 176 -35.40 5.79 9.27
N GLY A 177 -35.88 4.67 8.71
CA GLY A 177 -35.57 4.27 7.33
C GLY A 177 -34.08 4.07 7.04
N ARG A 178 -33.26 3.67 8.03
CA ARG A 178 -31.79 3.59 7.89
C ARG A 178 -31.33 2.71 6.72
N VAL A 179 -31.99 1.57 6.52
CA VAL A 179 -31.72 0.68 5.37
C VAL A 179 -32.04 1.40 4.07
N SER A 180 -33.19 2.07 3.98
CA SER A 180 -33.58 2.85 2.80
C SER A 180 -32.61 3.99 2.50
N TYR A 181 -32.09 4.69 3.53
CA TYR A 181 -31.07 5.72 3.37
C TYR A 181 -29.78 5.14 2.77
N PHE A 182 -29.32 4.01 3.28
CA PHE A 182 -28.14 3.34 2.74
C PHE A 182 -28.36 2.89 1.29
N LEU A 183 -29.50 2.26 0.97
CA LEU A 183 -29.82 1.85 -0.39
C LEU A 183 -29.87 3.05 -1.35
N ARG A 184 -30.39 4.19 -0.88
CA ARG A 184 -30.40 5.44 -1.65
C ARG A 184 -28.98 5.97 -1.87
N GLU A 185 -28.13 5.99 -0.85
CA GLU A 185 -26.72 6.39 -0.97
C GLU A 185 -25.99 5.52 -2.00
N VAL A 186 -26.26 4.21 -2.00
CA VAL A 186 -25.66 3.30 -2.97
C VAL A 186 -26.09 3.62 -4.40
N ALA A 187 -27.38 3.92 -4.61
CA ALA A 187 -27.89 4.36 -5.91
C ALA A 187 -27.34 5.73 -6.35
N GLU A 188 -27.25 6.69 -5.43
CA GLU A 188 -26.69 8.03 -5.66
C GLU A 188 -25.20 7.97 -6.05
N ASN A 189 -24.46 6.98 -5.55
CA ASN A 189 -23.07 6.71 -5.94
C ASN A 189 -22.94 5.96 -7.28
N GLY A 190 -24.04 5.73 -8.01
CA GLY A 190 -24.04 5.11 -9.33
C GLY A 190 -23.88 3.59 -9.32
N HIS A 191 -24.12 2.93 -8.18
CA HIS A 191 -24.17 1.48 -8.10
C HIS A 191 -25.59 0.98 -8.35
N ASN A 192 -25.80 0.29 -9.47
CA ASN A 192 -27.07 -0.38 -9.77
C ASN A 192 -27.06 -1.76 -9.09
N VAL A 193 -27.58 -1.82 -7.87
CA VAL A 193 -27.65 -3.03 -7.03
C VAL A 193 -29.05 -3.36 -6.58
#